data_AF-A0AAU8PD76-F1
#
_entry.id   AF-A0AAU8PD76-F1
#
_cell.length_a   1.000
_cell.length_b   1.000
_cell.length_c   1.000
_cell.angle_alpha   90.00
_cell.angle_beta   90.00
_cell.angle_gamma   90.00
#
_symmetry.space_group_name_H-M   'P 1'
#
loop_
_entity.id
_entity.type
_entity.pdbx_description
1 polymer ?
#
loop_
_entity_poly.entity_id
_entity_poly.type
_entity_poly.pdbx_seq_one_letter_code
_entity_poly.pdbx_strand_id
1 'polypeptide(L)'
;MAKGYLALVLHAHLPFVRHPEHEHFLEERWLYEAITETYIPLLHVFERLVADGIPFRLTVSLSPPLVSMLTDPLLQERYSRHLGQLMELADKEVERTRNSPFHETALMYQSMFREIAHSYHHTYGRNLIQGFRRFQDLGRLEIITCAATHGYLPLLMVNPEAVRAQIAVAVDLHRRHFGVPPRGLWLPECAYGPGIDQILKEFGIRFFFTDTHGVLFASHRPRYGVFAPIYCPSGVAVFGRDVESSKQVWSAQEGYPGDFDYREFYRDIGFDLDYDYIKPYIHPDGIRVHTGIKYYRITGRTNHKEPYVPAWAREKAAIHAGNFMFNRELQIKYLCRHMDRPPIVVAPYDAELFGHWWFEGPMWLEFLIRKIHFDQDTVELVTPSDYLQRFPCNQVARPCPSSWGNKGYNEVWLCQANDWIYRHLHLAASRMVELANTHTDAQGLLRRALNQAARELLLAQSSDWAFIMSTGTMVDYAVRRTKSHLANFLRLYDGIKGRHIDEGWLSWLEHTNNIFPDIDYSWYRSKQKELMAAG
;
A
#
# COMPACT_ATOMS: atom_id res chain seq x y z
N MET A 1 -3.87 -25.21 22.27
CA MET A 1 -3.04 -24.77 21.13
C MET A 1 -3.95 -24.66 19.93
N ALA A 2 -3.84 -23.56 19.17
CA ALA A 2 -4.64 -23.37 17.97
C ALA A 2 -4.43 -24.50 16.95
N LYS A 3 -5.47 -24.83 16.18
CA LYS A 3 -5.43 -25.88 15.15
C LYS A 3 -4.88 -25.39 13.82
N GLY A 4 -4.81 -24.08 13.63
CA GLY A 4 -4.28 -23.41 12.44
C GLY A 4 -4.22 -21.91 12.66
N TYR A 5 -3.71 -21.22 11.66
CA TYR A 5 -3.36 -19.82 11.76
C TYR A 5 -3.99 -18.98 10.65
N LEU A 6 -4.27 -17.72 10.97
CA LEU A 6 -4.68 -16.71 10.00
C LEU A 6 -3.64 -15.59 9.97
N ALA A 7 -3.05 -15.35 8.81
CA ALA A 7 -2.17 -14.22 8.55
C ALA A 7 -2.91 -13.19 7.70
N LEU A 8 -3.43 -12.17 8.37
CA LEU A 8 -3.99 -10.98 7.73
C LEU A 8 -2.85 -10.05 7.32
N VAL A 9 -2.86 -9.64 6.05
CA VAL A 9 -1.81 -8.80 5.45
C VAL A 9 -2.47 -7.58 4.81
N LEU A 10 -2.15 -6.38 5.29
CA LEU A 10 -2.67 -5.13 4.72
C LEU A 10 -1.58 -4.46 3.89
N HIS A 11 -1.83 -4.27 2.59
CA HIS A 11 -0.92 -3.56 1.70
C HIS A 11 -1.34 -2.10 1.55
N ALA A 12 -0.61 -1.19 2.19
CA ALA A 12 -0.86 0.25 2.12
C ALA A 12 0.09 0.91 1.12
N HIS A 13 -0.49 1.45 0.05
CA HIS A 13 0.28 2.06 -1.03
C HIS A 13 -0.48 3.19 -1.72
N LEU A 14 0.27 4.27 -2.00
CA LEU A 14 -0.11 5.31 -2.93
C LEU A 14 1.13 5.67 -3.77
N PRO A 15 0.96 6.01 -5.06
CA PRO A 15 2.07 6.55 -5.85
C PRO A 15 2.57 7.85 -5.23
N PHE A 16 3.83 8.20 -5.50
CA PHE A 16 4.38 9.47 -5.01
C PHE A 16 3.70 10.66 -5.71
N VAL A 17 2.80 11.34 -5.01
CA VAL A 17 2.08 12.53 -5.48
C VAL A 17 2.39 13.68 -4.54
N ARG A 18 3.18 14.63 -5.04
CA ARG A 18 3.61 15.82 -4.31
C ARG A 18 3.89 16.92 -5.31
N HIS A 19 3.10 17.98 -5.26
CA HIS A 19 3.14 19.08 -6.22
C HIS A 19 3.30 20.42 -5.47
N PRO A 20 4.53 20.77 -5.03
CA PRO A 20 4.78 22.03 -4.35
C PRO A 20 4.48 23.26 -5.22
N GLU A 21 4.53 23.12 -6.55
CA GLU A 21 4.26 24.18 -7.53
C GLU A 21 2.79 24.63 -7.57
N HIS A 22 1.86 23.83 -7.02
CA HIS A 22 0.43 24.13 -6.99
C HIS A 22 -0.06 24.17 -5.55
N GLU A 23 -0.83 25.18 -5.14
CA GLU A 23 -1.42 25.22 -3.79
C GLU A 23 -2.46 24.11 -3.58
N HIS A 24 -3.22 23.82 -4.62
CA HIS A 24 -4.22 22.75 -4.66
C HIS A 24 -3.94 21.82 -5.83
N PHE A 25 -3.88 20.52 -5.56
CA PHE A 25 -3.70 19.51 -6.59
C PHE A 25 -4.64 18.33 -6.31
N LEU A 26 -5.38 17.89 -7.33
CA LEU A 26 -6.49 16.95 -7.14
C LEU A 26 -5.99 15.60 -6.61
N GLU A 27 -4.89 15.11 -7.15
CA GLU A 27 -4.33 13.80 -6.84
C GLU A 27 -3.70 13.73 -5.44
N GLU A 28 -3.34 14.87 -4.82
CA GLU A 28 -2.89 14.88 -3.41
C GLU A 28 -4.02 14.51 -2.44
N ARG A 29 -5.29 14.68 -2.86
CA ARG A 29 -6.45 14.30 -2.04
C ARG A 29 -6.50 12.80 -1.77
N TRP A 30 -5.96 11.96 -2.65
CA TRP A 30 -5.88 10.52 -2.42
C TRP A 30 -5.15 10.20 -1.12
N LEU A 31 -4.08 10.93 -0.82
CA LEU A 31 -3.36 10.78 0.44
C LEU A 31 -4.20 11.24 1.63
N TYR A 32 -4.88 12.39 1.52
CA TYR A 32 -5.68 12.96 2.61
C TYR A 32 -6.89 12.08 2.95
N GLU A 33 -7.54 11.53 1.93
CA GLU A 33 -8.64 10.58 2.06
C GLU A 33 -8.15 9.28 2.71
N ALA A 34 -7.02 8.71 2.26
CA ALA A 34 -6.46 7.50 2.85
C ALA A 34 -6.03 7.70 4.32
N ILE A 35 -5.45 8.85 4.67
CA ILE A 35 -5.11 9.17 6.07
C ILE A 35 -6.38 9.20 6.94
N THR A 36 -7.41 9.90 6.47
CA THR A 36 -8.64 10.15 7.23
C THR A 36 -9.52 8.91 7.34
N GLU A 37 -9.69 8.18 6.24
CA GLU A 37 -10.63 7.06 6.17
C GLU A 37 -9.97 5.72 6.50
N THR A 38 -8.66 5.56 6.34
CA THR A 38 -7.97 4.26 6.51
C THR A 38 -6.90 4.29 7.61
N TYR A 39 -5.83 5.08 7.46
CA TYR A 39 -4.63 4.89 8.29
C TYR A 39 -4.86 5.28 9.75
N ILE A 40 -5.49 6.43 10.02
CA ILE A 40 -5.82 6.82 11.40
C ILE A 40 -6.87 5.89 12.01
N PRO A 41 -7.98 5.56 11.32
CA PRO A 41 -8.94 4.57 11.82
C PRO A 41 -8.34 3.20 12.15
N LEU A 42 -7.39 2.69 11.34
CA LEU A 42 -6.67 1.46 11.66
C LEU A 42 -5.81 1.59 12.92
N LEU A 43 -5.10 2.71 13.09
CA LEU A 43 -4.36 2.97 14.32
C LEU A 43 -5.29 3.03 15.55
N HIS A 44 -6.47 3.66 15.44
CA HIS A 44 -7.47 3.67 16.50
C HIS A 44 -7.96 2.28 16.88
N VAL A 45 -8.19 1.40 15.90
CA VAL A 45 -8.53 -0.02 16.15
C VAL A 45 -7.42 -0.68 16.98
N PHE A 46 -6.16 -0.50 16.59
CA PHE A 46 -5.03 -1.08 17.31
C PHE A 46 -4.89 -0.52 18.73
N GLU A 47 -5.13 0.78 18.92
CA GLU A 47 -5.13 1.41 20.25
C GLU A 47 -6.20 0.82 21.15
N ARG A 48 -7.44 0.68 20.66
CA ARG A 48 -8.54 0.07 21.43
C ARG A 48 -8.26 -1.38 21.79
N LEU A 49 -7.74 -2.17 20.85
CA LEU A 49 -7.36 -3.57 21.11
C LEU A 49 -6.27 -3.67 22.19
N VAL A 50 -5.26 -2.80 22.15
CA VAL A 50 -4.20 -2.76 23.17
C VAL A 50 -4.74 -2.29 24.52
N ALA A 51 -5.59 -1.25 24.54
CA ALA A 51 -6.20 -0.73 25.76
C ALA A 51 -7.05 -1.79 26.48
N ASP A 52 -7.76 -2.62 25.72
CA ASP A 52 -8.58 -3.71 26.24
C ASP A 52 -7.78 -4.99 26.55
N GLY A 53 -6.45 -4.96 26.40
CA GLY A 53 -5.58 -6.10 26.69
C GLY A 53 -5.68 -7.26 25.70
N ILE A 54 -6.23 -7.04 24.51
CA ILE A 54 -6.46 -8.09 23.51
C ILE A 54 -5.19 -8.33 22.70
N PRO A 55 -4.62 -9.54 22.74
CA PRO A 55 -3.46 -9.86 21.93
C PRO A 55 -3.86 -10.06 20.46
N PHE A 56 -3.09 -9.45 19.55
CA PHE A 56 -3.24 -9.67 18.11
C PHE A 56 -1.90 -9.61 17.40
N ARG A 57 -1.87 -10.21 16.21
CA ARG A 57 -0.73 -10.21 15.27
C ARG A 57 -1.26 -9.90 13.88
N LEU A 58 -0.66 -8.92 13.21
CA LEU A 58 -1.04 -8.47 11.88
C LEU A 58 0.20 -8.10 11.07
N THR A 59 0.18 -8.28 9.76
CA THR A 59 1.22 -7.78 8.87
C THR A 59 0.72 -6.55 8.11
N VAL A 60 1.52 -5.49 8.10
CA VAL A 60 1.21 -4.27 7.32
C VAL A 60 2.40 -3.97 6.42
N SER A 61 2.16 -3.90 5.11
CA SER A 61 3.13 -3.37 4.15
C SER A 61 2.93 -1.86 4.03
N LEU A 62 3.95 -1.08 4.37
CA LEU A 62 3.96 0.35 4.09
C LEU A 62 4.93 0.61 2.93
N SER A 63 4.39 1.02 1.78
CA SER A 63 5.23 1.30 0.61
C SER A 63 6.17 2.50 0.86
N PRO A 64 7.41 2.48 0.33
CA PRO A 64 8.34 3.60 0.50
C PRO A 64 7.83 4.97 -0.02
N PRO A 65 7.02 5.07 -1.10
CA PRO A 65 6.42 6.34 -1.51
C PRO A 65 5.44 6.86 -0.47
N LEU A 66 4.60 5.99 0.09
CA LEU A 66 3.66 6.34 1.14
C LEU A 66 4.37 6.82 2.40
N VAL A 67 5.40 6.10 2.85
CA VAL A 67 6.23 6.51 4.00
C VAL A 67 6.83 7.88 3.75
N SER A 68 7.39 8.12 2.56
CA SER A 68 7.98 9.41 2.19
C SER A 68 6.95 10.54 2.26
N MET A 69 5.75 10.33 1.72
CA MET A 69 4.67 11.33 1.75
C MET A 69 4.12 11.59 3.15
N LEU A 70 3.94 10.56 3.97
CA LEU A 70 3.45 10.70 5.36
C LEU A 70 4.44 11.44 6.27
N THR A 71 5.71 11.49 5.88
CA THR A 71 6.76 12.23 6.60
C THR A 71 7.19 13.52 5.92
N ASP A 72 6.55 13.92 4.83
CA ASP A 72 6.85 15.16 4.13
C ASP A 72 6.17 16.37 4.81
N PRO A 73 6.91 17.39 5.27
CA PRO A 73 6.34 18.52 6.00
C PRO A 73 5.30 19.33 5.21
N LEU A 74 5.44 19.44 3.89
CA LEU A 74 4.47 20.16 3.06
C LEU A 74 3.14 19.42 3.04
N LEU A 75 3.15 18.11 2.80
CA LEU A 75 1.94 17.29 2.78
C LEU A 75 1.28 17.20 4.17
N GLN A 76 2.06 17.16 5.25
CA GLN A 76 1.54 17.20 6.63
C GLN A 76 0.79 18.52 6.92
N GLU A 77 1.34 19.65 6.48
CA GLU A 77 0.69 20.95 6.65
C GLU A 77 -0.58 21.07 5.79
N ARG A 78 -0.53 20.62 4.53
CA ARG A 78 -1.71 20.60 3.65
C ARG A 78 -2.82 19.69 4.18
N TYR A 79 -2.48 18.51 4.70
CA TYR A 79 -3.44 17.63 5.33
C TYR A 79 -4.08 18.28 6.58
N SER A 80 -3.28 18.99 7.39
CA SER A 80 -3.79 19.73 8.55
C SER A 80 -4.85 20.76 8.15
N ARG A 81 -4.61 21.50 7.05
CA ARG A 81 -5.58 22.45 6.50
C ARG A 81 -6.84 21.75 5.96
N HIS A 82 -6.66 20.67 5.22
CA HIS A 82 -7.78 19.87 4.70
C HIS A 82 -8.68 19.35 5.83
N LEU A 83 -8.08 18.84 6.91
CA LEU A 83 -8.83 18.36 8.06
C LEU A 83 -9.61 19.47 8.77
N GLY A 84 -9.03 20.67 8.86
CA GLY A 84 -9.74 21.86 9.35
C GLY A 84 -10.97 22.20 8.50
N GLN A 85 -10.86 22.12 7.17
CA GLN A 85 -11.99 22.34 6.26
C GLN A 85 -13.08 21.26 6.41
N LEU A 86 -12.70 20.00 6.61
CA LEU A 86 -13.63 18.91 6.88
C LEU A 86 -14.40 19.13 8.18
N MET A 87 -13.72 19.56 9.24
CA MET A 87 -14.35 19.87 10.52
C MET A 87 -15.34 21.03 10.39
N GLU A 88 -14.97 22.10 9.68
CA GLU A 88 -15.87 23.23 9.42
C GLU A 88 -17.12 22.79 8.64
N LEU A 89 -16.93 21.99 7.58
CA LEU A 89 -18.03 21.48 6.77
C LEU A 89 -18.95 20.56 7.60
N ALA A 90 -18.37 19.69 8.43
CA ALA A 90 -19.15 18.81 9.31
C ALA A 90 -19.99 19.62 10.32
N ASP A 91 -19.45 20.70 10.89
CA ASP A 91 -20.21 21.58 11.79
C ASP A 91 -21.41 22.23 11.07
N LYS A 92 -21.22 22.71 9.82
CA LYS A 92 -22.33 23.25 8.99
C LYS A 92 -23.37 22.19 8.64
N GLU A 93 -22.91 20.98 8.33
CA GLU A 93 -23.78 19.87 7.99
C GLU A 93 -24.64 19.40 9.16
N VAL A 94 -24.12 19.40 10.39
CA VAL A 94 -24.91 19.10 11.60
C VAL A 94 -26.09 20.07 11.72
N GLU A 95 -25.88 21.37 11.50
CA GLU A 95 -26.97 22.35 11.51
C GLU A 95 -27.97 22.12 10.37
N ARG A 96 -27.47 21.99 9.13
CA ARG A 96 -28.30 21.82 7.93
C ARG A 96 -29.18 20.57 8.01
N THR A 97 -28.69 19.51 8.64
CA THR A 97 -29.36 18.20 8.70
C THR A 97 -30.27 18.00 9.92
N ARG A 98 -30.36 18.97 10.85
CA ARG A 98 -31.04 18.88 12.16
C ARG A 98 -32.43 18.20 12.14
N ASN A 99 -33.23 18.45 11.11
CA ASN A 99 -34.59 17.89 10.97
C ASN A 99 -34.72 16.89 9.81
N SER A 100 -33.60 16.24 9.44
CA SER A 100 -33.52 15.29 8.33
C SER A 100 -33.08 13.91 8.81
N PRO A 101 -33.33 12.83 8.06
CA PRO A 101 -32.85 11.50 8.41
C PRO A 101 -31.32 11.36 8.36
N PHE A 102 -30.59 12.39 7.91
CA PHE A 102 -29.13 12.40 7.81
C PHE A 102 -28.44 12.94 9.08
N HIS A 103 -29.18 13.46 10.06
CA HIS A 103 -28.61 14.16 11.21
C HIS A 103 -27.65 13.30 12.03
N GLU A 104 -28.04 12.06 12.32
CA GLU A 104 -27.21 11.10 13.07
C GLU A 104 -25.88 10.83 12.35
N THR A 105 -25.91 10.72 11.02
CA THR A 105 -24.70 10.52 10.22
C THR A 105 -23.84 11.78 10.17
N ALA A 106 -24.43 12.98 10.17
CA ALA A 106 -23.68 14.23 10.29
C ALA A 106 -22.97 14.35 11.65
N LEU A 107 -23.64 13.98 12.74
CA LEU A 107 -23.05 13.92 14.08
C LEU A 107 -21.90 12.89 14.16
N MET A 108 -22.07 11.73 13.53
CA MET A 108 -21.01 10.72 13.40
C MET A 108 -19.78 11.31 12.72
N TYR A 109 -19.93 11.99 11.57
CA TYR A 109 -18.82 12.62 10.86
C TYR A 109 -18.14 13.71 11.67
N GLN A 110 -18.91 14.58 12.33
CA GLN A 110 -18.36 15.63 13.20
C GLN A 110 -17.50 15.03 14.32
N SER A 111 -18.00 14.01 15.00
CA SER A 111 -17.25 13.32 16.06
C SER A 111 -15.98 12.66 15.50
N MET A 112 -16.11 11.94 14.38
CA MET A 112 -15.02 11.23 13.74
C MET A 112 -13.89 12.18 13.32
N PHE A 113 -14.20 13.29 12.63
CA PHE A 113 -13.16 14.24 12.20
C PHE A 113 -12.47 14.94 13.38
N ARG A 114 -13.19 15.22 14.46
CA ARG A 114 -12.60 15.76 15.69
C ARG A 114 -11.65 14.77 16.37
N GLU A 115 -12.02 13.50 16.43
CA GLU A 115 -11.17 12.43 16.98
C GLU A 115 -9.92 12.21 16.11
N ILE A 116 -10.08 12.20 14.79
CA ILE A 116 -8.98 12.12 13.82
C ILE A 116 -8.04 13.33 13.98
N ALA A 117 -8.57 14.54 14.08
CA ALA A 117 -7.77 15.75 14.28
C ALA A 117 -6.99 15.74 15.59
N HIS A 118 -7.64 15.30 16.68
CA HIS A 118 -6.96 15.15 17.96
C HIS A 118 -5.82 14.13 17.86
N SER A 119 -6.08 12.98 17.23
CA SER A 119 -5.10 11.91 17.10
C SER A 119 -3.92 12.32 16.22
N TYR A 120 -4.21 12.94 15.07
CA TYR A 120 -3.18 13.40 14.15
C TYR A 120 -2.31 14.49 14.77
N HIS A 121 -2.88 15.53 15.38
CA HIS A 121 -2.12 16.66 15.91
C HIS A 121 -1.47 16.38 17.27
N HIS A 122 -2.17 15.72 18.19
CA HIS A 122 -1.74 15.59 19.58
C HIS A 122 -1.20 14.21 19.92
N THR A 123 -1.80 13.14 19.40
CA THR A 123 -1.36 11.77 19.73
C THR A 123 -0.12 11.38 18.92
N TYR A 124 -0.11 11.64 17.61
CA TYR A 124 0.98 11.26 16.70
C TYR A 124 1.90 12.41 16.30
N GLY A 125 1.60 13.65 16.69
CA GLY A 125 2.44 14.82 16.35
C GLY A 125 2.65 14.98 14.84
N ARG A 126 1.60 14.75 14.05
CA ARG A 126 1.57 14.73 12.58
C ARG A 126 2.41 13.62 11.91
N ASN A 127 2.97 12.70 12.68
CA ASN A 127 3.83 11.63 12.17
C ASN A 127 3.22 10.23 12.41
N LEU A 128 2.39 9.78 11.47
CA LEU A 128 1.71 8.49 11.55
C LEU A 128 2.67 7.30 11.51
N ILE A 129 3.86 7.47 10.94
CA ILE A 129 4.88 6.41 10.89
C ILE A 129 5.35 6.03 12.29
N GLN A 130 5.43 7.00 13.22
CA GLN A 130 5.71 6.70 14.63
C GLN A 130 4.56 5.94 15.30
N GLY A 131 3.32 6.22 14.90
CA GLY A 131 2.13 5.45 15.34
C GLY A 131 2.25 3.98 14.96
N PHE A 132 2.53 3.68 13.68
CA PHE A 132 2.74 2.30 13.22
C PHE A 132 3.95 1.64 13.90
N ARG A 133 5.08 2.36 13.99
CA ARG A 133 6.29 1.86 14.65
C ARG A 133 6.03 1.46 16.10
N ARG A 134 5.25 2.25 16.86
CA ARG A 134 4.87 1.90 18.24
C ARG A 134 4.24 0.51 18.32
N PHE A 135 3.37 0.15 17.39
CA PHE A 135 2.73 -1.17 17.38
C PHE A 135 3.65 -2.30 16.89
N GLN A 136 4.66 -1.98 16.07
CA GLN A 136 5.76 -2.90 15.79
C GLN A 136 6.56 -3.19 17.06
N ASP A 137 6.94 -2.15 17.81
CA ASP A 137 7.75 -2.26 19.02
C ASP A 137 7.00 -2.98 20.16
N LEU A 138 5.68 -2.83 20.21
CA LEU A 138 4.80 -3.62 21.09
C LEU A 138 4.62 -5.09 20.66
N GLY A 139 5.19 -5.50 19.53
CA GLY A 139 5.03 -6.86 19.00
C GLY A 139 3.60 -7.16 18.55
N ARG A 140 2.83 -6.16 18.11
CA ARG A 140 1.48 -6.34 17.56
C ARG A 140 1.47 -6.37 16.04
N LEU A 141 2.27 -5.51 15.41
CA LEU A 141 2.42 -5.47 13.96
C LEU A 141 3.78 -6.05 13.52
N GLU A 142 3.78 -6.78 12.42
CA GLU A 142 4.97 -6.95 11.57
C GLU A 142 4.85 -5.97 10.41
N ILE A 143 5.67 -4.92 10.44
CA ILE A 143 5.77 -3.97 9.33
C ILE A 143 6.76 -4.52 8.31
N ILE A 144 6.33 -4.58 7.05
CA ILE A 144 7.14 -4.97 5.91
C ILE A 144 7.22 -3.82 4.91
N THR A 145 8.19 -3.89 4.00
CA THR A 145 8.36 -2.90 2.93
C THR A 145 7.77 -3.39 1.61
N CYS A 146 7.76 -2.50 0.61
CA CYS A 146 7.59 -2.80 -0.80
C CYS A 146 8.83 -2.32 -1.58
N ALA A 147 8.91 -2.56 -2.89
CA ALA A 147 9.90 -1.93 -3.77
C ALA A 147 9.82 -0.39 -3.69
N ALA A 148 10.95 0.30 -3.87
CA ALA A 148 11.11 1.74 -3.65
C ALA A 148 9.97 2.58 -4.23
N THR A 149 9.59 2.38 -5.48
CA THR A 149 8.47 3.12 -6.09
C THR A 149 7.35 2.21 -6.55
N HIS A 150 7.20 1.05 -5.90
CA HIS A 150 6.26 0.03 -6.34
C HIS A 150 6.47 -0.37 -7.82
N GLY A 151 7.74 -0.41 -8.27
CA GLY A 151 8.03 -0.70 -9.67
C GLY A 151 7.72 -2.16 -10.03
N TYR A 152 7.14 -2.39 -11.21
CA TYR A 152 6.72 -3.74 -11.63
C TYR A 152 7.93 -4.64 -11.95
N LEU A 153 8.47 -5.29 -10.92
CA LEU A 153 9.81 -5.89 -10.92
C LEU A 153 10.05 -6.89 -12.06
N PRO A 154 9.11 -7.80 -12.43
CA PRO A 154 9.36 -8.75 -13.52
C PRO A 154 9.72 -8.09 -14.86
N LEU A 155 9.14 -6.92 -15.15
CA LEU A 155 9.41 -6.18 -16.40
C LEU A 155 10.64 -5.28 -16.30
N LEU A 156 11.15 -5.04 -15.09
CA LEU A 156 12.40 -4.33 -14.84
C LEU A 156 13.62 -5.27 -14.87
N MET A 157 13.42 -6.59 -14.71
CA MET A 157 14.49 -7.60 -14.68
C MET A 157 15.35 -7.68 -15.95
N VAL A 158 14.98 -6.99 -17.03
CA VAL A 158 15.88 -6.72 -18.18
C VAL A 158 17.17 -6.04 -17.71
N ASN A 159 17.09 -5.22 -16.65
CA ASN A 159 18.23 -4.63 -15.95
C ASN A 159 18.15 -5.03 -14.45
N PRO A 160 18.78 -6.14 -14.02
CA PRO A 160 18.73 -6.60 -12.63
C PRO A 160 19.19 -5.55 -11.61
N GLU A 161 20.11 -4.66 -11.97
CA GLU A 161 20.56 -3.54 -11.15
C GLU A 161 19.42 -2.56 -10.81
N ALA A 162 18.46 -2.36 -11.71
CA ALA A 162 17.29 -1.52 -11.42
C ALA A 162 16.39 -2.17 -10.36
N VAL A 163 16.20 -3.49 -10.43
CA VAL A 163 15.48 -4.25 -9.38
C VAL A 163 16.26 -4.23 -8.07
N ARG A 164 17.58 -4.42 -8.11
CA ARG A 164 18.46 -4.31 -6.94
C ARG A 164 18.33 -2.93 -6.27
N ALA A 165 18.34 -1.84 -7.04
CA ALA A 165 18.15 -0.50 -6.52
C ALA A 165 16.76 -0.29 -5.90
N GLN A 166 15.69 -0.79 -6.54
CA GLN A 166 14.33 -0.77 -5.98
C GLN A 166 14.26 -1.44 -4.60
N ILE A 167 14.96 -2.56 -4.38
CA ILE A 167 14.98 -3.26 -3.09
C ILE A 167 15.90 -2.56 -2.09
N ALA A 168 17.10 -2.14 -2.51
CA ALA A 168 18.09 -1.51 -1.65
C ALA A 168 17.56 -0.22 -1.00
N VAL A 169 16.99 0.66 -1.82
CA VAL A 169 16.43 1.96 -1.37
C VAL A 169 15.27 1.73 -0.41
N ALA A 170 14.41 0.76 -0.69
CA ALA A 170 13.31 0.40 0.19
C ALA A 170 13.77 -0.11 1.56
N VAL A 171 14.75 -1.02 1.59
CA VAL A 171 15.30 -1.58 2.83
C VAL A 171 16.00 -0.52 3.66
N ASP A 172 16.75 0.39 3.02
CA ASP A 172 17.40 1.51 3.70
C ASP A 172 16.38 2.47 4.31
N LEU A 173 15.37 2.90 3.55
CA LEU A 173 14.29 3.75 4.05
C LEU A 173 13.55 3.10 5.22
N HIS A 174 13.17 1.82 5.09
CA HIS A 174 12.49 1.09 6.14
C HIS A 174 13.32 1.07 7.44
N ARG A 175 14.63 0.80 7.33
CA ARG A 175 15.53 0.81 8.50
C ARG A 175 15.56 2.17 9.18
N ARG A 176 15.62 3.27 8.43
CA ARG A 176 15.64 4.64 8.99
C ARG A 176 14.37 4.97 9.77
N HIS A 177 13.21 4.61 9.24
CA HIS A 177 11.92 4.95 9.87
C HIS A 177 11.53 4.00 11.01
N PHE A 178 11.74 2.69 10.84
CA PHE A 178 11.27 1.65 11.78
C PHE A 178 12.38 1.06 12.66
N GLY A 179 13.63 1.50 12.50
CA GLY A 179 14.77 1.11 13.33
C GLY A 179 15.37 -0.26 13.02
N VAL A 180 14.68 -1.10 12.24
CA VAL A 180 15.14 -2.44 11.85
C VAL A 180 14.97 -2.67 10.35
N PRO A 181 15.82 -3.49 9.70
CA PRO A 181 15.57 -3.90 8.33
C PRO A 181 14.30 -4.78 8.25
N PRO A 182 13.52 -4.69 7.17
CA PRO A 182 12.31 -5.48 7.00
C PRO A 182 12.66 -6.96 6.79
N ARG A 183 11.87 -7.86 7.39
CA ARG A 183 12.02 -9.32 7.18
C ARG A 183 11.20 -9.82 6.00
N GLY A 184 10.10 -9.17 5.69
CA GLY A 184 9.25 -9.48 4.54
C GLY A 184 9.27 -8.37 3.51
N LEU A 185 8.85 -8.69 2.29
CA LEU A 185 8.61 -7.72 1.24
C LEU A 185 7.30 -8.04 0.53
N TRP A 186 6.44 -7.04 0.42
CA TRP A 186 5.33 -7.07 -0.53
C TRP A 186 5.90 -6.81 -1.92
N LEU A 187 5.85 -7.80 -2.81
CA LEU A 187 6.20 -7.57 -4.20
C LEU A 187 5.13 -6.67 -4.81
N PRO A 188 5.50 -5.60 -5.55
CA PRO A 188 4.53 -4.80 -6.28
C PRO A 188 3.60 -5.71 -7.06
N GLU A 189 2.30 -5.65 -6.75
CA GLU A 189 1.26 -6.45 -7.40
C GLU A 189 1.37 -7.97 -7.20
N CYS A 190 2.06 -8.41 -6.15
CA CYS A 190 2.50 -9.79 -5.98
C CYS A 190 3.22 -10.33 -7.23
N ALA A 191 3.83 -9.44 -8.02
CA ALA A 191 4.39 -9.74 -9.33
C ALA A 191 5.76 -10.41 -9.18
N TYR A 192 5.80 -11.70 -9.44
CA TYR A 192 6.99 -12.52 -9.34
C TYR A 192 7.49 -12.96 -10.70
N GLY A 193 8.82 -12.98 -10.85
CA GLY A 193 9.56 -13.56 -11.94
C GLY A 193 10.84 -14.23 -11.40
N PRO A 194 11.33 -15.31 -12.03
CA PRO A 194 12.58 -15.96 -11.62
C PRO A 194 13.75 -14.96 -11.59
N GLY A 195 14.59 -15.00 -10.57
CA GLY A 195 15.68 -14.02 -10.39
C GLY A 195 15.43 -13.06 -9.23
N ILE A 196 14.16 -12.71 -8.98
CA ILE A 196 13.80 -11.73 -7.96
C ILE A 196 14.13 -12.25 -6.56
N ASP A 197 13.90 -13.54 -6.29
CA ASP A 197 14.14 -14.14 -4.98
C ASP A 197 15.63 -14.11 -4.58
N GLN A 198 16.56 -14.20 -5.55
CA GLN A 198 17.99 -14.05 -5.27
C GLN A 198 18.33 -12.61 -4.85
N ILE A 199 17.76 -11.61 -5.53
CA ILE A 199 17.97 -10.20 -5.17
C ILE A 199 17.38 -9.92 -3.78
N LEU A 200 16.18 -10.42 -3.49
CA LEU A 200 15.56 -10.29 -2.17
C LEU A 200 16.46 -10.87 -1.06
N LYS A 201 17.07 -12.04 -1.32
CA LYS A 201 17.99 -12.70 -0.39
C LYS A 201 19.20 -11.83 -0.04
N GLU A 202 19.75 -11.11 -1.01
CA GLU A 202 20.93 -10.24 -0.83
C GLU A 202 20.67 -9.12 0.19
N PHE A 203 19.44 -8.63 0.28
CA PHE A 203 19.04 -7.60 1.23
C PHE A 203 18.43 -8.15 2.52
N GLY A 204 18.55 -9.46 2.75
CA GLY A 204 18.10 -10.09 3.99
C GLY A 204 16.59 -10.33 4.08
N ILE A 205 15.84 -10.12 2.99
CA ILE A 205 14.41 -10.45 2.94
C ILE A 205 14.24 -11.96 3.07
N ARG A 206 13.31 -12.37 3.94
CA ARG A 206 13.04 -13.75 4.34
C ARG A 206 11.80 -14.32 3.70
N PHE A 207 10.82 -13.48 3.37
CA PHE A 207 9.60 -13.93 2.70
C PHE A 207 8.97 -12.85 1.81
N PHE A 208 8.13 -13.30 0.89
CA PHE A 208 7.23 -12.46 0.11
C PHE A 208 5.92 -13.21 -0.20
N PHE A 209 5.00 -12.53 -0.89
CA PHE A 209 3.69 -13.06 -1.26
C PHE A 209 3.55 -13.18 -2.77
N THR A 210 2.79 -14.19 -3.21
CA THR A 210 2.34 -14.35 -4.61
C THR A 210 0.85 -14.59 -4.65
N ASP A 211 0.26 -14.48 -5.84
CA ASP A 211 -1.07 -15.05 -6.03
C ASP A 211 -1.06 -16.57 -5.84
N THR A 212 -2.25 -17.13 -5.65
CA THR A 212 -2.53 -18.56 -5.47
C THR A 212 -1.79 -19.42 -6.51
N HIS A 213 -1.93 -19.08 -7.79
CA HIS A 213 -1.36 -19.88 -8.88
C HIS A 213 0.18 -19.82 -8.91
N GLY A 214 0.78 -18.73 -8.40
CA GLY A 214 2.22 -18.58 -8.19
C GLY A 214 2.84 -19.74 -7.40
N VAL A 215 2.11 -20.22 -6.39
CA VAL A 215 2.49 -21.40 -5.59
C VAL A 215 1.96 -22.69 -6.24
N LEU A 216 0.68 -22.76 -6.59
CA LEU A 216 0.08 -24.02 -7.07
C LEU A 216 0.73 -24.57 -8.36
N PHE A 217 1.26 -23.70 -9.22
CA PHE A 217 1.96 -24.07 -10.45
C PHE A 217 3.48 -23.93 -10.34
N ALA A 218 4.03 -23.96 -9.12
CA ALA A 218 5.47 -24.03 -8.90
C ALA A 218 6.10 -25.26 -9.59
N SER A 219 7.43 -25.22 -9.76
CA SER A 219 8.19 -26.26 -10.48
C SER A 219 7.96 -27.70 -9.97
N HIS A 220 7.60 -27.83 -8.70
CA HIS A 220 7.11 -29.07 -8.10
C HIS A 220 5.80 -28.75 -7.39
N ARG A 221 4.83 -29.65 -7.49
CA ARG A 221 3.53 -29.49 -6.84
C ARG A 221 3.71 -29.26 -5.33
N PRO A 222 3.23 -28.13 -4.76
CA PRO A 222 3.29 -27.92 -3.32
C PRO A 222 2.43 -28.94 -2.58
N ARG A 223 3.03 -29.67 -1.63
CA ARG A 223 2.36 -30.74 -0.87
C ARG A 223 1.10 -30.24 -0.14
N TYR A 224 1.15 -29.01 0.37
CA TYR A 224 0.08 -28.40 1.15
C TYR A 224 -0.65 -27.25 0.43
N GLY A 225 -0.52 -27.17 -0.89
CA GLY A 225 -1.07 -26.05 -1.66
C GLY A 225 -0.52 -24.72 -1.16
N VAL A 226 -1.41 -23.74 -0.93
CA VAL A 226 -1.08 -22.42 -0.38
C VAL A 226 -1.12 -22.35 1.15
N PHE A 227 -1.49 -23.45 1.82
CA PHE A 227 -1.72 -23.47 3.27
C PHE A 227 -0.46 -23.73 4.11
N ALA A 228 0.70 -23.78 3.46
CA ALA A 228 2.02 -23.67 4.05
C ALA A 228 2.94 -22.98 3.02
N PRO A 229 3.96 -22.21 3.47
CA PRO A 229 4.88 -21.59 2.54
C PRO A 229 5.75 -22.64 1.84
N ILE A 230 6.28 -22.26 0.68
CA ILE A 230 7.40 -22.94 0.04
C ILE A 230 8.67 -22.09 0.18
N TYR A 231 9.85 -22.70 0.12
CA TYR A 231 11.10 -21.97 -0.06
C TYR A 231 11.50 -21.97 -1.53
N CYS A 232 11.85 -20.79 -2.04
CA CYS A 232 12.64 -20.71 -3.25
C CYS A 232 14.00 -21.40 -3.06
N PRO A 233 14.69 -21.84 -4.13
CA PRO A 233 16.06 -22.34 -4.04
C PRO A 233 17.05 -21.38 -3.37
N SER A 234 16.79 -20.07 -3.39
CA SER A 234 17.55 -19.04 -2.66
C SER A 234 17.37 -19.08 -1.13
N GLY A 235 16.37 -19.82 -0.64
CA GLY A 235 15.97 -19.88 0.76
C GLY A 235 15.04 -18.76 1.21
N VAL A 236 14.49 -17.95 0.30
CA VAL A 236 13.42 -16.98 0.59
C VAL A 236 12.07 -17.70 0.55
N ALA A 237 11.23 -17.52 1.56
CA ALA A 237 9.91 -18.14 1.65
C ALA A 237 8.87 -17.42 0.77
N VAL A 238 7.88 -18.17 0.30
CA VAL A 238 6.78 -17.67 -0.52
C VAL A 238 5.47 -18.11 0.08
N PHE A 239 4.61 -17.14 0.36
CA PHE A 239 3.25 -17.36 0.82
C PHE A 239 2.27 -17.12 -0.33
N GLY A 240 1.42 -18.10 -0.61
CA GLY A 240 0.36 -17.97 -1.61
C GLY A 240 -0.90 -17.38 -0.98
N ARG A 241 -1.56 -16.46 -1.68
CA ARG A 241 -2.89 -15.96 -1.31
C ARG A 241 -3.89 -17.12 -1.20
N ASP A 242 -4.76 -17.07 -0.19
CA ASP A 242 -5.92 -17.96 -0.10
C ASP A 242 -7.11 -17.42 -0.90
N VAL A 243 -7.70 -18.27 -1.74
CA VAL A 243 -8.81 -17.89 -2.64
C VAL A 243 -10.09 -17.62 -1.87
N GLU A 244 -10.37 -18.40 -0.83
CA GLU A 244 -11.64 -18.34 -0.11
C GLU A 244 -11.77 -17.04 0.69
N SER A 245 -10.73 -16.69 1.45
CA SER A 245 -10.66 -15.43 2.20
C SER A 245 -10.61 -14.20 1.30
N SER A 246 -9.95 -14.29 0.14
CA SER A 246 -9.96 -13.20 -0.84
C SER A 246 -11.38 -12.96 -1.34
N LYS A 247 -12.08 -14.00 -1.80
CA LYS A 247 -13.42 -13.87 -2.43
C LYS A 247 -14.45 -13.24 -1.49
N GLN A 248 -14.44 -13.60 -0.21
CA GLN A 248 -15.41 -13.13 0.79
C GLN A 248 -15.31 -11.64 1.10
N VAL A 249 -14.15 -11.01 0.88
CA VAL A 249 -13.93 -9.59 1.21
C VAL A 249 -13.77 -8.75 -0.06
N TRP A 250 -13.04 -9.23 -1.07
CA TRP A 250 -12.75 -8.46 -2.29
C TRP A 250 -13.92 -8.37 -3.28
N SER A 251 -14.87 -9.30 -3.25
CA SER A 251 -15.94 -9.31 -4.24
C SER A 251 -16.95 -8.20 -3.96
N ALA A 252 -17.08 -7.22 -4.84
CA ALA A 252 -18.14 -6.21 -4.73
C ALA A 252 -19.56 -6.78 -4.90
N GLN A 253 -19.70 -7.99 -5.48
CA GLN A 253 -21.00 -8.64 -5.71
C GLN A 253 -21.35 -9.70 -4.66
N GLU A 254 -20.35 -10.41 -4.15
CA GLU A 254 -20.54 -11.56 -3.24
C GLU A 254 -19.85 -11.37 -1.88
N GLY A 255 -19.03 -10.32 -1.75
CA GLY A 255 -18.25 -10.04 -0.56
C GLY A 255 -18.93 -9.05 0.37
N TYR A 256 -18.44 -8.99 1.60
CA TYR A 256 -19.02 -8.17 2.66
C TYR A 256 -19.20 -6.68 2.29
N PRO A 257 -18.24 -5.99 1.63
CA PRO A 257 -18.38 -4.56 1.34
C PRO A 257 -19.61 -4.16 0.53
N GLY A 258 -20.23 -5.11 -0.19
CA GLY A 258 -21.43 -4.85 -1.00
C GLY A 258 -22.77 -4.89 -0.23
N ASP A 259 -22.76 -5.08 1.09
CA ASP A 259 -23.99 -5.16 1.89
C ASP A 259 -24.80 -3.86 1.84
N PHE A 260 -26.12 -4.00 1.82
CA PHE A 260 -27.02 -2.88 1.61
C PHE A 260 -27.05 -1.90 2.79
N ASP A 261 -26.59 -2.32 3.97
CA ASP A 261 -26.54 -1.49 5.17
C ASP A 261 -25.22 -0.67 5.26
N TYR A 262 -24.22 -0.95 4.43
CA TYR A 262 -22.94 -0.21 4.42
C TYR A 262 -23.01 1.09 3.63
N ARG A 263 -22.09 2.01 3.96
CA ARG A 263 -21.98 3.34 3.35
C ARG A 263 -21.76 3.25 1.83
N GLU A 264 -22.56 3.97 1.06
CA GLU A 264 -22.41 4.10 -0.39
C GLU A 264 -21.23 5.02 -0.74
N PHE A 265 -20.23 4.46 -1.41
CA PHE A 265 -19.01 5.20 -1.76
C PHE A 265 -19.27 6.31 -2.80
N TYR A 266 -20.18 6.10 -3.75
CA TYR A 266 -20.37 7.00 -4.90
C TYR A 266 -21.37 8.14 -4.66
N ARG A 267 -21.97 8.24 -3.46
CA ARG A 267 -22.91 9.30 -3.09
C ARG A 267 -22.30 10.22 -2.04
N ASP A 268 -21.91 11.42 -2.46
CA ASP A 268 -21.18 12.38 -1.64
C ASP A 268 -21.80 13.77 -1.79
N ILE A 269 -21.82 14.54 -0.70
CA ILE A 269 -22.43 15.88 -0.68
C ILE A 269 -21.76 16.86 -1.64
N GLY A 270 -20.51 16.60 -2.05
CA GLY A 270 -19.79 17.33 -3.09
C GLY A 270 -20.49 17.29 -4.45
N PHE A 271 -21.30 16.27 -4.71
CA PHE A 271 -22.11 16.13 -5.93
C PHE A 271 -23.59 16.42 -5.69
N ASP A 272 -24.10 16.17 -4.48
CA ASP A 272 -25.53 16.24 -4.19
C ASP A 272 -26.02 17.63 -3.77
N LEU A 273 -25.22 18.41 -3.04
CA LEU A 273 -25.66 19.68 -2.48
C LEU A 273 -25.54 20.83 -3.48
N ASP A 274 -26.25 21.91 -3.16
CA ASP A 274 -26.22 23.16 -3.91
C ASP A 274 -24.76 23.63 -4.14
N TYR A 275 -24.53 24.16 -5.34
CA TYR A 275 -23.17 24.51 -5.78
C TYR A 275 -22.58 25.62 -4.91
N ASP A 276 -23.33 26.68 -4.62
CA ASP A 276 -22.81 27.83 -3.89
C ASP A 276 -22.51 27.49 -2.43
N TYR A 277 -23.28 26.56 -1.84
CA TYR A 277 -23.02 26.03 -0.51
C TYR A 277 -21.72 25.23 -0.44
N ILE A 278 -21.48 24.34 -1.41
CA ILE A 278 -20.35 23.40 -1.36
C ILE A 278 -19.07 23.94 -2.02
N LYS A 279 -19.17 25.02 -2.80
CA LYS A 279 -18.07 25.66 -3.54
C LYS A 279 -16.77 25.83 -2.73
N PRO A 280 -16.80 26.25 -1.44
CA PRO A 280 -15.57 26.41 -0.65
C PRO A 280 -14.83 25.11 -0.31
N TYR A 281 -15.48 23.95 -0.49
CA TYR A 281 -14.97 22.63 -0.08
C TYR A 281 -14.66 21.68 -1.24
N ILE A 282 -14.99 22.09 -2.47
CA ILE A 282 -14.65 21.39 -3.71
C ILE A 282 -13.42 22.03 -4.36
N HIS A 283 -13.09 21.62 -5.59
CA HIS A 283 -11.91 22.15 -6.27
C HIS A 283 -12.04 23.68 -6.49
N PRO A 284 -10.97 24.48 -6.33
CA PRO A 284 -11.02 25.95 -6.52
C PRO A 284 -11.54 26.38 -7.90
N ASP A 285 -11.26 25.61 -8.94
CA ASP A 285 -11.78 25.85 -10.30
C ASP A 285 -13.28 25.52 -10.45
N GLY A 286 -13.97 25.19 -9.36
CA GLY A 286 -15.39 24.87 -9.35
C GLY A 286 -15.73 23.44 -9.76
N ILE A 287 -14.74 22.56 -9.89
CA ILE A 287 -14.95 21.14 -10.21
C ILE A 287 -15.49 20.42 -8.98
N ARG A 288 -16.65 19.77 -9.11
CA ARG A 288 -17.24 18.95 -8.04
C ARG A 288 -16.38 17.70 -7.81
N VAL A 289 -16.13 17.42 -6.54
CA VAL A 289 -15.27 16.32 -6.07
C VAL A 289 -15.86 15.74 -4.80
N HIS A 290 -15.44 14.54 -4.40
CA HIS A 290 -15.81 13.96 -3.12
C HIS A 290 -15.32 14.82 -1.96
N THR A 291 -16.20 15.11 -1.01
CA THR A 291 -15.87 15.81 0.23
C THR A 291 -15.49 14.85 1.36
N GLY A 292 -15.89 13.57 1.27
CA GLY A 292 -15.72 12.57 2.33
C GLY A 292 -16.95 12.42 3.23
N ILE A 293 -17.92 13.33 3.15
CA ILE A 293 -19.20 13.22 3.86
C ILE A 293 -20.23 12.58 2.93
N LYS A 294 -20.64 11.35 3.27
CA LYS A 294 -21.48 10.47 2.45
C LYS A 294 -22.64 9.95 3.29
N TYR A 295 -23.87 10.32 2.94
CA TYR A 295 -25.05 10.08 3.78
C TYR A 295 -25.91 8.89 3.41
N TYR A 296 -25.53 8.17 2.36
CA TYR A 296 -26.36 7.12 1.80
C TYR A 296 -25.74 5.76 2.06
N ARG A 297 -26.58 4.74 2.15
CA ARG A 297 -26.16 3.33 2.16
C ARG A 297 -26.32 2.70 0.78
N ILE A 298 -25.66 1.57 0.55
CA ILE A 298 -25.68 0.87 -0.74
C ILE A 298 -27.12 0.53 -1.16
N THR A 299 -28.02 0.22 -0.22
CA THR A 299 -29.48 0.02 -0.42
C THR A 299 -29.87 -1.20 -1.26
N GLY A 300 -29.12 -1.49 -2.32
CA GLY A 300 -29.41 -2.50 -3.32
C GLY A 300 -28.89 -2.07 -4.69
N ARG A 301 -29.20 -2.87 -5.71
CA ARG A 301 -28.90 -2.56 -7.13
C ARG A 301 -29.93 -1.56 -7.70
N THR A 302 -30.00 -0.38 -7.12
CA THR A 302 -30.94 0.69 -7.49
C THR A 302 -30.25 2.05 -7.51
N ASN A 303 -30.77 2.98 -8.30
CA ASN A 303 -30.33 4.38 -8.29
C ASN A 303 -30.88 5.15 -7.08
N HIS A 304 -31.98 4.67 -6.48
CA HIS A 304 -32.56 5.29 -5.31
C HIS A 304 -31.87 4.76 -4.05
N LYS A 305 -30.96 5.56 -3.49
CA LYS A 305 -30.22 5.22 -2.27
C LYS A 305 -30.95 5.79 -1.05
N GLU A 306 -31.01 5.00 0.01
CA GLU A 306 -31.60 5.38 1.29
C GLU A 306 -30.57 5.95 2.27
N PRO A 307 -30.99 6.70 3.30
CA PRO A 307 -30.11 7.20 4.34
C PRO A 307 -29.28 6.09 5.01
N TYR A 308 -28.01 6.38 5.25
CA TYR A 308 -27.10 5.54 6.01
C TYR A 308 -27.45 5.57 7.49
N VAL A 309 -27.43 4.40 8.13
CA VAL A 309 -27.72 4.22 9.56
C VAL A 309 -26.51 3.57 10.23
N PRO A 310 -25.66 4.35 10.95
CA PRO A 310 -24.41 3.84 11.52
C PRO A 310 -24.57 2.61 12.41
N ALA A 311 -25.67 2.53 13.17
CA ALA A 311 -25.96 1.39 14.04
C ALA A 311 -26.19 0.08 13.27
N TRP A 312 -26.89 0.13 12.13
CA TRP A 312 -27.14 -1.06 11.30
C TRP A 312 -25.85 -1.55 10.67
N ALA A 313 -25.05 -0.63 10.14
CA ALA A 313 -23.75 -0.91 9.56
C ALA A 313 -22.80 -1.55 10.59
N ARG A 314 -22.80 -1.05 11.84
CA ARG A 314 -22.03 -1.62 12.94
C ARG A 314 -22.43 -3.06 13.27
N GLU A 315 -23.73 -3.33 13.39
CA GLU A 315 -24.23 -4.69 13.63
C GLU A 315 -23.86 -5.62 12.46
N LYS A 316 -23.98 -5.12 11.22
CA LYS A 316 -23.57 -5.88 10.03
C LYS A 316 -22.08 -6.24 10.04
N ALA A 317 -21.22 -5.30 10.42
CA ALA A 317 -19.79 -5.54 10.53
C ALA A 317 -19.48 -6.65 11.55
N ALA A 318 -20.18 -6.66 12.69
CA ALA A 318 -20.04 -7.72 13.69
C ALA A 318 -20.50 -9.10 13.17
N ILE A 319 -21.63 -9.15 12.46
CA ILE A 319 -22.15 -10.39 11.83
C ILE A 319 -21.15 -10.90 10.77
N HIS A 320 -20.65 -10.01 9.90
CA HIS A 320 -19.71 -10.37 8.85
C HIS A 320 -18.36 -10.83 9.40
N ALA A 321 -17.88 -10.22 10.50
CA ALA A 321 -16.69 -10.67 11.21
C ALA A 321 -16.88 -12.09 11.78
N GLY A 322 -18.03 -12.36 12.41
CA GLY A 322 -18.38 -13.69 12.89
C GLY A 322 -18.47 -14.72 11.76
N ASN A 323 -19.06 -14.36 10.63
CA ASN A 323 -19.13 -15.24 9.45
C ASN A 323 -17.74 -15.55 8.88
N PHE A 324 -16.86 -14.57 8.75
CA PHE A 324 -15.50 -14.79 8.28
C PHE A 324 -14.74 -15.73 9.22
N MET A 325 -14.80 -15.48 10.53
CA MET A 325 -14.20 -16.33 11.55
C MET A 325 -14.71 -17.78 11.45
N PHE A 326 -16.04 -17.96 11.39
CA PHE A 326 -16.66 -19.28 11.28
C PHE A 326 -16.16 -20.05 10.05
N ASN A 327 -16.06 -19.40 8.89
CA ASN A 327 -15.54 -20.03 7.67
C ASN A 327 -14.06 -20.40 7.82
N ARG A 328 -13.23 -19.54 8.42
CA ARG A 328 -11.82 -19.85 8.71
C ARG A 328 -11.67 -21.01 9.69
N GLU A 329 -12.54 -21.13 10.68
CA GLU A 329 -12.56 -22.29 11.57
C GLU A 329 -12.83 -23.59 10.81
N LEU A 330 -13.85 -23.60 9.94
CA LEU A 330 -14.18 -24.77 9.13
C LEU A 330 -13.04 -25.14 8.18
N GLN A 331 -12.47 -24.14 7.51
CA GLN A 331 -11.34 -24.30 6.60
C GLN A 331 -10.14 -24.92 7.34
N ILE A 332 -9.77 -24.39 8.50
CA ILE A 332 -8.67 -24.91 9.33
C ILE A 332 -8.97 -26.33 9.84
N LYS A 333 -10.19 -26.59 10.33
CA LYS A 333 -10.62 -27.93 10.82
C LYS A 333 -10.58 -28.99 9.72
N TYR A 334 -10.81 -28.60 8.47
CA TYR A 334 -10.66 -29.48 7.32
C TYR A 334 -9.18 -29.71 6.98
N LEU A 335 -8.42 -28.63 6.79
CA LEU A 335 -7.01 -28.67 6.37
C LEU A 335 -6.12 -29.41 7.37
N CYS A 336 -6.34 -29.23 8.68
CA CYS A 336 -5.53 -29.89 9.69
C CYS A 336 -5.60 -31.43 9.65
N ARG A 337 -6.63 -32.01 9.01
CA ARG A 337 -6.75 -33.47 8.81
C ARG A 337 -5.85 -33.99 7.68
N HIS A 338 -5.38 -33.10 6.82
CA HIS A 338 -4.61 -33.43 5.61
C HIS A 338 -3.16 -32.94 5.67
N MET A 339 -2.74 -32.33 6.79
CA MET A 339 -1.42 -31.73 6.97
C MET A 339 -0.73 -32.29 8.21
N ASP A 340 0.60 -32.42 8.16
CA ASP A 340 1.42 -32.83 9.32
C ASP A 340 1.74 -31.66 10.28
N ARG A 341 1.18 -30.48 10.00
CA ARG A 341 1.35 -29.25 10.77
C ARG A 341 0.06 -28.42 10.71
N PRO A 342 -0.16 -27.50 11.66
CA PRO A 342 -1.25 -26.54 11.57
C PRO A 342 -1.16 -25.71 10.27
N PRO A 343 -2.22 -25.61 9.47
CA PRO A 343 -2.25 -24.78 8.26
C PRO A 343 -2.12 -23.30 8.60
N ILE A 344 -1.64 -22.50 7.63
CA ILE A 344 -1.74 -21.04 7.64
C ILE A 344 -2.62 -20.59 6.47
N VAL A 345 -3.63 -19.78 6.76
CA VAL A 345 -4.46 -19.09 5.77
C VAL A 345 -3.92 -17.67 5.62
N VAL A 346 -3.49 -17.30 4.42
CA VAL A 346 -2.92 -15.97 4.15
C VAL A 346 -3.95 -15.13 3.41
N ALA A 347 -4.39 -14.06 4.06
CA ALA A 347 -5.48 -13.20 3.62
C ALA A 347 -4.95 -11.77 3.38
N PRO A 348 -4.37 -11.49 2.19
CA PRO A 348 -3.87 -10.18 1.82
C PRO A 348 -4.96 -9.30 1.18
N TYR A 349 -4.96 -8.02 1.55
CA TYR A 349 -5.90 -7.01 1.09
C TYR A 349 -5.17 -5.67 0.94
N ASP A 350 -5.64 -4.81 0.04
CA ASP A 350 -5.24 -3.40 0.05
C ASP A 350 -5.74 -2.76 1.36
N ALA A 351 -4.90 -1.95 1.99
CA ALA A 351 -5.23 -1.34 3.27
C ALA A 351 -6.41 -0.38 3.11
N GLU A 352 -6.45 0.36 2.01
CA GLU A 352 -7.49 1.34 1.65
C GLU A 352 -8.85 0.67 1.39
N LEU A 353 -8.91 -0.66 1.29
CA LEU A 353 -10.17 -1.38 1.37
C LEU A 353 -10.85 -1.10 2.72
N PHE A 354 -10.07 -1.09 3.81
CA PHE A 354 -10.58 -0.91 5.17
C PHE A 354 -10.71 0.57 5.52
N GLY A 355 -11.84 1.14 5.14
CA GLY A 355 -12.32 2.43 5.59
C GLY A 355 -12.55 3.41 4.45
N HIS A 356 -11.68 3.41 3.43
CA HIS A 356 -11.91 4.24 2.24
C HIS A 356 -12.97 3.62 1.33
N TRP A 357 -12.69 2.45 0.73
CA TRP A 357 -13.64 1.77 -0.15
C TRP A 357 -14.79 1.12 0.63
N TRP A 358 -14.48 0.46 1.74
CA TRP A 358 -15.45 -0.11 2.68
C TRP A 358 -15.35 0.60 4.02
N PHE A 359 -16.25 1.54 4.27
CA PHE A 359 -16.19 2.44 5.42
C PHE A 359 -16.13 1.74 6.77
N GLU A 360 -16.85 0.63 6.90
CA GLU A 360 -16.93 -0.16 8.12
C GLU A 360 -15.79 -1.18 8.24
N GLY A 361 -14.86 -1.23 7.27
CA GLY A 361 -13.75 -2.16 7.25
C GLY A 361 -12.89 -2.15 8.53
N PRO A 362 -12.45 -1.00 9.08
CA PRO A 362 -11.68 -0.97 10.33
C PRO A 362 -12.49 -1.54 11.50
N MET A 363 -13.79 -1.25 11.54
CA MET A 363 -14.70 -1.78 12.56
C MET A 363 -14.89 -3.29 12.43
N TRP A 364 -15.06 -3.81 11.21
CA TRP A 364 -15.09 -5.24 10.94
C TRP A 364 -13.78 -5.92 11.37
N LEU A 365 -12.62 -5.31 11.09
CA LEU A 365 -11.32 -5.85 11.48
C LEU A 365 -11.20 -5.94 13.00
N GLU A 366 -11.65 -4.90 13.72
CA GLU A 366 -11.70 -4.90 15.18
C GLU A 366 -12.59 -6.03 15.70
N PHE A 367 -13.81 -6.16 15.18
CA PHE A 367 -14.72 -7.24 15.58
C PHE A 367 -14.12 -8.60 15.28
N LEU A 368 -13.49 -8.80 14.12
CA LEU A 368 -12.87 -10.07 13.75
C LEU A 368 -11.79 -10.46 14.75
N ILE A 369 -10.90 -9.52 15.10
CA ILE A 369 -9.82 -9.78 16.06
C ILE A 369 -10.39 -10.14 17.44
N ARG A 370 -11.39 -9.39 17.92
CA ARG A 370 -12.06 -9.65 19.21
C ARG A 370 -12.73 -11.02 19.22
N LYS A 371 -13.45 -11.37 18.16
CA LYS A 371 -14.14 -12.66 18.04
C LYS A 371 -13.18 -13.83 17.95
N ILE A 372 -12.10 -13.70 17.17
CA ILE A 372 -11.03 -14.71 17.14
C ILE A 372 -10.45 -14.92 18.55
N HIS A 373 -10.31 -13.86 19.35
CA HIS A 373 -9.76 -13.98 20.69
C HIS A 373 -10.73 -14.60 21.72
N PHE A 374 -12.01 -14.21 21.71
CA PHE A 374 -12.95 -14.58 22.78
C PHE A 374 -13.92 -15.72 22.45
N ASP A 375 -14.28 -15.91 21.17
CA ASP A 375 -15.43 -16.74 20.79
C ASP A 375 -15.02 -18.17 20.37
N GLN A 376 -13.72 -18.48 20.25
CA GLN A 376 -13.22 -19.76 19.69
C GLN A 376 -11.74 -20.07 20.04
N ASP A 377 -11.33 -21.34 19.88
CA ASP A 377 -9.94 -21.83 20.16
C ASP A 377 -9.25 -22.51 18.95
N THR A 378 -9.85 -22.44 17.76
CA THR A 378 -9.40 -23.10 16.52
C THR A 378 -8.32 -22.29 15.78
N VAL A 379 -8.51 -20.98 15.65
CA VAL A 379 -7.72 -20.07 14.80
C VAL A 379 -6.93 -19.11 15.68
N GLU A 380 -5.66 -18.91 15.37
CA GLU A 380 -4.83 -17.87 15.99
C GLU A 380 -4.29 -16.92 14.93
N LEU A 381 -4.27 -15.62 15.22
CA LEU A 381 -3.64 -14.62 14.36
C LEU A 381 -2.12 -14.71 14.49
N VAL A 382 -1.42 -14.75 13.36
CA VAL A 382 0.05 -14.77 13.32
C VAL A 382 0.58 -13.89 12.19
N THR A 383 1.85 -13.51 12.28
CA THR A 383 2.56 -12.95 11.14
C THR A 383 3.31 -14.06 10.37
N PRO A 384 3.67 -13.84 9.09
CA PRO A 384 4.47 -14.80 8.33
C PRO A 384 5.79 -15.16 9.01
N SER A 385 6.47 -14.19 9.65
CA SER A 385 7.69 -14.48 10.41
C SER A 385 7.45 -15.37 11.62
N ASP A 386 6.33 -15.19 12.34
CA ASP A 386 5.98 -16.07 13.46
C ASP A 386 5.82 -17.51 12.97
N TYR A 387 5.13 -17.68 11.83
CA TYR A 387 4.93 -19.01 11.25
C TYR A 387 6.25 -19.64 10.79
N LEU A 388 7.13 -18.90 10.11
CA LEU A 388 8.45 -19.41 9.71
C LEU A 388 9.35 -19.75 10.90
N GLN A 389 9.23 -19.01 12.01
CA GLN A 389 9.95 -19.31 13.25
C GLN A 389 9.44 -20.62 13.88
N ARG A 390 8.12 -20.84 13.89
CA ARG A 390 7.50 -22.07 14.41
C ARG A 390 7.76 -23.27 13.50
N PHE A 391 7.79 -23.07 12.17
CA PHE A 391 7.94 -24.12 11.16
C PHE A 391 9.07 -23.79 10.17
N PRO A 392 10.34 -23.94 10.58
CA PRO A 392 11.49 -23.54 9.76
C PRO A 392 11.72 -24.45 8.55
N CYS A 393 11.20 -25.68 8.54
CA CYS A 393 11.36 -26.64 7.44
C CYS A 393 10.15 -26.60 6.49
N ASN A 394 10.36 -26.13 5.26
CA ASN A 394 9.33 -26.03 4.23
C ASN A 394 9.83 -26.64 2.91
N GLN A 395 8.90 -27.03 2.06
CA GLN A 395 9.21 -27.62 0.75
C GLN A 395 9.97 -26.62 -0.11
N VAL A 396 11.04 -27.06 -0.76
CA VAL A 396 11.76 -26.24 -1.73
C VAL A 396 11.12 -26.41 -3.11
N ALA A 397 10.69 -25.31 -3.72
CA ALA A 397 10.13 -25.26 -5.07
C ALA A 397 10.35 -23.87 -5.67
N ARG A 398 10.40 -23.77 -7.00
CA ARG A 398 10.46 -22.47 -7.68
C ARG A 398 9.03 -22.02 -8.00
N PRO A 399 8.54 -20.89 -7.44
CA PRO A 399 7.23 -20.36 -7.81
C PRO A 399 7.15 -20.07 -9.31
N CYS A 400 5.96 -20.11 -9.88
CA CYS A 400 5.78 -19.69 -11.27
C CYS A 400 5.67 -18.16 -11.36
N PRO A 401 5.98 -17.56 -12.52
CA PRO A 401 5.64 -16.17 -12.78
C PRO A 401 4.14 -15.96 -12.52
N SER A 402 3.83 -14.91 -11.78
CA SER A 402 2.47 -14.60 -11.34
C SER A 402 2.38 -13.14 -10.92
N SER A 403 1.17 -12.61 -10.92
CA SER A 403 0.77 -11.38 -10.22
C SER A 403 -0.61 -11.63 -9.62
N TRP A 404 -1.06 -10.76 -8.73
CA TRP A 404 -2.44 -10.81 -8.22
C TRP A 404 -3.42 -9.97 -9.05
N GLY A 405 -2.96 -9.40 -10.17
CA GLY A 405 -3.76 -8.57 -11.07
C GLY A 405 -4.71 -9.37 -11.97
N ASN A 406 -5.37 -8.67 -12.90
CA ASN A 406 -6.29 -9.31 -13.84
C ASN A 406 -5.58 -10.43 -14.63
N LYS A 407 -6.23 -11.59 -14.73
CA LYS A 407 -5.69 -12.85 -15.31
C LYS A 407 -4.47 -13.46 -14.61
N GLY A 408 -3.93 -12.81 -13.58
CA GLY A 408 -2.85 -13.34 -12.74
C GLY A 408 -1.45 -13.21 -13.32
N TYR A 409 -1.24 -12.49 -14.43
CA TYR A 409 0.10 -12.30 -15.00
C TYR A 409 0.37 -10.82 -15.28
N ASN A 410 0.96 -10.48 -16.43
CA ASN A 410 1.50 -9.16 -16.68
C ASN A 410 0.52 -8.22 -17.40
N GLU A 411 -0.66 -8.68 -17.80
CA GLU A 411 -1.54 -8.00 -18.77
C GLU A 411 -1.99 -6.61 -18.35
N VAL A 412 -2.09 -6.32 -17.05
CA VAL A 412 -2.44 -4.99 -16.56
C VAL A 412 -1.29 -4.01 -16.79
N TRP A 413 -0.04 -4.46 -16.63
CA TRP A 413 1.15 -3.61 -16.73
C TRP A 413 1.84 -3.70 -18.08
N LEU A 414 1.55 -4.73 -18.89
CA LEU A 414 2.07 -4.88 -20.24
C LEU A 414 0.93 -5.20 -21.21
N CYS A 415 0.37 -4.14 -21.78
CA CYS A 415 -0.66 -4.19 -22.81
C CYS A 415 -0.51 -3.02 -23.79
N GLN A 416 -1.36 -2.97 -24.81
CA GLN A 416 -1.34 -1.93 -25.84
C GLN A 416 -1.42 -0.49 -25.28
N ALA A 417 -2.03 -0.29 -24.10
CA ALA A 417 -2.17 1.03 -23.51
C ALA A 417 -0.85 1.57 -22.91
N ASN A 418 0.06 0.70 -22.49
CA ASN A 418 1.24 1.07 -21.71
C ASN A 418 2.57 0.45 -22.22
N ASP A 419 2.56 -0.44 -23.21
CA ASP A 419 3.76 -1.10 -23.74
C ASP A 419 4.86 -0.13 -24.18
N TRP A 420 4.49 1.05 -24.69
CA TRP A 420 5.38 2.08 -25.19
C TRP A 420 6.37 2.60 -24.13
N ILE A 421 6.05 2.50 -22.84
CA ILE A 421 6.91 3.03 -21.75
C ILE A 421 8.19 2.20 -21.61
N TYR A 422 8.13 0.89 -21.85
CA TYR A 422 9.19 -0.04 -21.40
C TYR A 422 10.52 0.16 -22.09
N ARG A 423 10.52 0.43 -23.41
CA ARG A 423 11.76 0.74 -24.14
C ARG A 423 12.49 1.95 -23.53
N HIS A 424 11.75 2.92 -23.01
CA HIS A 424 12.31 4.12 -22.40
C HIS A 424 12.79 3.84 -20.98
N LEU A 425 12.03 3.10 -20.18
CA LEU A 425 12.43 2.66 -18.85
C LEU A 425 13.69 1.79 -18.88
N HIS A 426 13.78 0.86 -19.85
CA HIS A 426 14.93 -0.03 -20.01
C HIS A 426 16.18 0.76 -20.42
N LEU A 427 16.07 1.67 -21.39
CA LEU A 427 17.18 2.54 -21.79
C LEU A 427 17.66 3.41 -20.63
N ALA A 428 16.73 4.02 -19.89
CA ALA A 428 17.05 4.87 -18.75
C ALA A 428 17.74 4.06 -17.64
N ALA A 429 17.27 2.83 -17.37
CA ALA A 429 17.94 1.93 -16.43
C ALA A 429 19.38 1.61 -16.85
N SER A 430 19.62 1.23 -18.10
CA SER A 430 20.98 0.93 -18.57
C SER A 430 21.90 2.16 -18.48
N ARG A 431 21.38 3.37 -18.76
CA ARG A 431 22.12 4.62 -18.58
C ARG A 431 22.41 4.94 -17.12
N MET A 432 21.48 4.67 -16.21
CA MET A 432 21.71 4.86 -14.78
C MET A 432 22.80 3.92 -14.26
N VAL A 433 22.79 2.67 -14.73
CA VAL A 433 23.86 1.69 -14.45
C VAL A 433 25.21 2.18 -14.99
N GLU A 434 25.25 2.73 -16.21
CA GLU A 434 26.46 3.37 -16.76
C GLU A 434 26.96 4.49 -15.85
N LEU A 435 26.09 5.42 -15.45
CA LEU A 435 26.43 6.54 -14.58
C LEU A 435 27.00 6.04 -13.23
N ALA A 436 26.35 5.07 -12.60
CA ALA A 436 26.77 4.51 -11.32
C ALA A 436 28.11 3.76 -11.41
N ASN A 437 28.35 3.07 -12.52
CA ASN A 437 29.58 2.31 -12.78
C ASN A 437 30.78 3.18 -13.22
N THR A 438 30.54 4.41 -13.69
CA THR A 438 31.58 5.33 -14.18
C THR A 438 31.98 6.37 -13.13
N HIS A 439 31.11 6.68 -12.19
CA HIS A 439 31.37 7.65 -11.13
C HIS A 439 31.39 6.93 -9.78
N THR A 440 32.55 6.39 -9.37
CA THR A 440 32.67 5.62 -8.11
C THR A 440 32.76 6.51 -6.87
N ASP A 441 33.32 7.71 -7.03
CA ASP A 441 33.68 8.60 -5.92
C ASP A 441 33.10 10.00 -6.12
N ALA A 442 31.89 10.08 -6.70
CA ALA A 442 31.24 11.37 -6.92
C ALA A 442 30.99 12.09 -5.59
N GLN A 443 31.30 13.38 -5.55
CA GLN A 443 31.06 14.26 -4.41
C GLN A 443 30.35 15.55 -4.86
N GLY A 444 29.85 16.32 -3.90
CA GLY A 444 29.25 17.64 -4.13
C GLY A 444 28.13 17.60 -5.18
N LEU A 445 28.19 18.55 -6.13
CA LEU A 445 27.17 18.74 -7.16
C LEU A 445 26.96 17.49 -8.03
N LEU A 446 28.02 16.75 -8.35
CA LEU A 446 27.91 15.55 -9.16
C LEU A 446 27.14 14.44 -8.43
N ARG A 447 27.41 14.23 -7.13
CA ARG A 447 26.68 13.24 -6.32
C ARG A 447 25.21 13.59 -6.21
N ARG A 448 24.89 14.88 -5.99
CA ARG A 448 23.52 15.40 -5.98
C ARG A 448 22.79 15.09 -7.29
N ALA A 449 23.42 15.39 -8.42
CA ALA A 449 22.85 15.11 -9.74
C ALA A 449 22.63 13.61 -10.00
N LEU A 450 23.57 12.75 -9.61
CA LEU A 450 23.45 11.29 -9.73
C LEU A 450 22.33 10.73 -8.84
N ASN A 451 22.21 11.23 -7.62
CA ASN A 451 21.12 10.88 -6.70
C ASN A 451 19.76 11.33 -7.25
N GLN A 452 19.67 12.54 -7.79
CA GLN A 452 18.42 12.99 -8.40
C GLN A 452 18.08 12.17 -9.66
N ALA A 453 19.07 11.79 -10.48
CA ALA A 453 18.84 10.92 -11.62
C ALA A 453 18.27 9.55 -11.19
N ALA A 454 18.80 8.98 -10.10
CA ALA A 454 18.25 7.76 -9.52
C ALA A 454 16.79 7.94 -9.07
N ARG A 455 16.43 9.05 -8.43
CA ARG A 455 15.04 9.36 -8.04
C ARG A 455 14.11 9.47 -9.24
N GLU A 456 14.50 10.22 -10.27
CA GLU A 456 13.68 10.37 -11.48
C GLU A 456 13.44 9.02 -12.16
N LEU A 457 14.46 8.16 -12.24
CA LEU A 457 14.29 6.81 -12.78
C LEU A 457 13.34 5.97 -11.93
N LEU A 458 13.50 5.95 -10.60
CA LEU A 458 12.60 5.24 -9.70
C LEU A 458 11.16 5.74 -9.86
N LEU A 459 10.94 7.05 -9.86
CA LEU A 459 9.61 7.65 -10.04
C LEU A 459 8.98 7.28 -11.39
N ALA A 460 9.77 7.24 -12.47
CA ALA A 460 9.31 6.79 -13.78
C ALA A 460 8.91 5.30 -13.80
N GLN A 461 9.52 4.47 -12.95
CA GLN A 461 9.32 3.02 -12.90
C GLN A 461 8.11 2.57 -12.08
N SER A 462 7.37 3.47 -11.42
CA SER A 462 6.19 3.10 -10.63
C SER A 462 5.16 2.35 -11.47
N SER A 463 4.65 1.22 -10.94
CA SER A 463 3.66 0.40 -11.65
C SER A 463 2.30 1.09 -11.76
N ASP A 464 2.03 2.06 -10.88
CA ASP A 464 0.80 2.85 -10.84
C ASP A 464 0.53 3.54 -12.18
N TRP A 465 1.56 4.03 -12.85
CA TRP A 465 1.40 4.70 -14.14
C TRP A 465 0.86 3.74 -15.20
N ALA A 466 1.42 2.53 -15.28
CA ALA A 466 0.95 1.51 -16.20
C ALA A 466 -0.45 1.00 -15.83
N PHE A 467 -0.75 0.88 -14.53
CA PHE A 467 -2.07 0.51 -14.02
C PHE A 467 -3.15 1.54 -14.38
N ILE A 468 -2.89 2.83 -14.15
CA ILE A 468 -3.80 3.93 -14.48
C ILE A 468 -4.05 4.00 -16.00
N MET A 469 -3.00 3.81 -16.81
CA MET A 469 -3.14 3.74 -18.27
C MET A 469 -4.02 2.56 -18.70
N SER A 470 -3.90 1.40 -18.06
CA SER A 470 -4.70 0.21 -18.39
C SER A 470 -6.15 0.29 -17.91
N THR A 471 -6.41 0.98 -16.80
CA THR A 471 -7.76 1.10 -16.21
C THR A 471 -8.56 2.27 -16.76
N GLY A 472 -7.90 3.25 -17.39
CA GLY A 472 -8.57 4.34 -18.12
C GLY A 472 -9.07 5.49 -17.24
N THR A 473 -8.60 5.63 -16.00
CA THR A 473 -9.08 6.64 -15.06
C THR A 473 -8.44 8.01 -15.30
N MET A 474 -7.16 8.19 -14.93
CA MET A 474 -6.40 9.45 -15.04
C MET A 474 -5.23 9.30 -16.02
N VAL A 475 -5.51 8.82 -17.24
CA VAL A 475 -4.51 8.42 -18.23
C VAL A 475 -3.54 9.56 -18.56
N ASP A 476 -4.04 10.78 -18.78
CA ASP A 476 -3.20 11.93 -19.12
C ASP A 476 -2.23 12.29 -18.01
N TYR A 477 -2.65 12.14 -16.74
CA TYR A 477 -1.77 12.35 -15.59
C TYR A 477 -0.66 11.30 -15.57
N ALA A 478 -1.00 10.01 -15.69
CA ALA A 478 -0.01 8.93 -15.71
C ALA A 478 1.00 9.08 -16.88
N VAL A 479 0.52 9.38 -18.08
CA VAL A 479 1.38 9.61 -19.26
C VAL A 479 2.32 10.78 -19.02
N ARG A 480 1.82 11.88 -18.44
CA ARG A 480 2.62 13.06 -18.11
C ARG A 480 3.67 12.72 -17.06
N ARG A 481 3.31 12.04 -15.97
CA ARG A 481 4.25 11.62 -14.91
C ARG A 481 5.39 10.77 -15.47
N THR A 482 5.09 9.73 -16.25
CA THR A 482 6.11 8.89 -16.89
C THR A 482 7.03 9.71 -17.80
N LYS A 483 6.47 10.54 -18.70
CA LYS A 483 7.27 11.34 -19.64
C LYS A 483 8.12 12.39 -18.94
N SER A 484 7.58 13.10 -17.95
CA SER A 484 8.29 14.14 -17.21
C SER A 484 9.48 13.57 -16.44
N HIS A 485 9.30 12.48 -15.71
CA HIS A 485 10.41 11.85 -14.99
C HIS A 485 11.50 11.30 -15.92
N LEU A 486 11.11 10.69 -17.05
CA LEU A 486 12.08 10.27 -18.08
C LEU A 486 12.81 11.47 -18.70
N ALA A 487 12.13 12.56 -19.01
CA ALA A 487 12.75 13.76 -19.57
C ALA A 487 13.74 14.41 -18.58
N ASN A 488 13.37 14.49 -17.31
CA ASN A 488 14.26 14.97 -16.24
C ASN A 488 15.49 14.08 -16.10
N PHE A 489 15.30 12.75 -16.07
CA PHE A 489 16.40 11.79 -16.04
C PHE A 489 17.36 11.98 -17.21
N LEU A 490 16.84 12.10 -18.43
CA LEU A 490 17.65 12.27 -19.64
C LEU A 490 18.43 13.60 -19.61
N ARG A 491 17.80 14.69 -19.17
CA ARG A 491 18.48 15.98 -19.00
C ARG A 491 19.61 15.90 -17.96
N LEU A 492 19.41 15.20 -16.84
CA LEU A 492 20.47 14.96 -15.86
C LEU A 492 21.59 14.10 -16.45
N TYR A 493 21.25 13.02 -17.15
CA TYR A 493 22.22 12.14 -17.81
C TYR A 493 23.10 12.93 -18.80
N ASP A 494 22.49 13.71 -19.68
CA ASP A 494 23.22 14.52 -20.67
C ASP A 494 24.07 15.61 -20.00
N GLY A 495 23.55 16.27 -18.96
CA GLY A 495 24.29 17.26 -18.16
C GLY A 495 25.49 16.66 -17.44
N ILE A 496 25.36 15.46 -16.86
CA ILE A 496 26.46 14.74 -16.20
C ILE A 496 27.51 14.32 -17.22
N LYS A 497 27.11 13.71 -18.34
CA LYS A 497 28.04 13.27 -19.40
C LYS A 497 28.76 14.44 -20.07
N GLY A 498 28.05 15.56 -20.26
CA GLY A 498 28.59 16.80 -20.80
C GLY A 498 29.37 17.66 -19.80
N ARG A 499 29.45 17.24 -18.52
CA ARG A 499 30.07 18.00 -17.41
C ARG A 499 29.50 19.41 -17.27
N HIS A 500 28.21 19.57 -17.56
CA HIS A 500 27.47 20.81 -17.48
C HIS A 500 26.18 20.58 -16.69
N ILE A 501 26.30 20.55 -15.36
CA ILE A 501 25.15 20.41 -14.45
C ILE A 501 24.65 21.81 -14.11
N ASP A 502 23.38 22.06 -14.43
CA ASP A 502 22.66 23.27 -14.02
C ASP A 502 22.22 23.12 -12.56
N GLU A 503 22.96 23.76 -11.64
CA GLU A 503 22.70 23.68 -10.20
C GLU A 503 21.36 24.31 -9.79
N GLY A 504 20.94 25.37 -10.48
CA GLY A 504 19.65 26.03 -10.21
C GLY A 504 18.49 25.11 -10.54
N TRP A 505 18.53 24.51 -11.74
CA TRP A 505 17.52 23.53 -12.15
C TRP A 505 17.56 22.25 -11.31
N LEU A 506 18.75 21.75 -10.94
CA LEU A 506 18.89 20.59 -10.06
C LEU A 506 18.26 20.86 -8.70
N SER A 507 18.52 22.02 -8.09
CA SER A 507 17.96 22.38 -6.78
C SER A 507 16.44 22.50 -6.81
N TRP A 508 15.89 23.05 -7.90
CA TRP A 508 14.44 23.04 -8.13
C TRP A 508 13.89 21.61 -8.23
N LEU A 509 14.57 20.73 -8.96
CA LEU A 509 14.14 19.34 -9.14
C LEU A 509 14.22 18.54 -7.84
N GLU A 510 15.28 18.73 -7.05
CA GLU A 510 15.43 18.14 -5.70
C GLU A 510 14.33 18.60 -4.75
N HIS A 511 13.86 19.84 -4.88
CA HIS A 511 12.74 20.35 -4.11
C HIS A 511 11.41 19.73 -4.54
N THR A 512 11.16 19.61 -5.85
CA THR A 512 9.90 19.08 -6.40
C THR A 512 9.79 17.57 -6.17
N ASN A 513 10.82 16.82 -6.57
CA ASN A 513 10.88 15.36 -6.53
C ASN A 513 11.82 14.88 -5.42
N ASN A 514 11.45 15.19 -4.17
CA ASN A 514 12.27 14.97 -2.97
C ASN A 514 12.18 13.55 -2.37
N ILE A 515 11.60 12.59 -3.10
CA ILE A 515 11.46 11.20 -2.62
C ILE A 515 12.86 10.60 -2.33
N PHE A 516 13.02 9.90 -1.21
CA PHE A 516 14.30 9.35 -0.76
C PHE A 516 15.42 10.41 -0.68
N PRO A 517 15.36 11.33 0.31
CA PRO A 517 16.36 12.40 0.45
C PRO A 517 17.80 11.87 0.57
N ASP A 518 17.96 10.67 1.09
CA ASP A 518 19.25 10.03 1.33
C ASP A 518 19.59 8.89 0.36
N ILE A 519 18.94 8.82 -0.81
CA ILE A 519 19.22 7.82 -1.83
C ILE A 519 20.72 7.74 -2.15
N ASP A 520 21.22 6.53 -2.38
CA ASP A 520 22.54 6.31 -2.92
C ASP A 520 22.46 5.77 -4.36
N TYR A 521 22.92 6.57 -5.32
CA TYR A 521 22.99 6.16 -6.72
C TYR A 521 23.86 4.91 -6.93
N SER A 522 24.78 4.60 -5.99
CA SER A 522 25.66 3.44 -6.11
C SER A 522 24.92 2.10 -6.09
N TRP A 523 23.64 2.07 -5.68
CA TRP A 523 22.83 0.85 -5.73
C TRP A 523 22.60 0.32 -7.16
N TYR A 524 22.82 1.16 -8.18
CA TYR A 524 22.78 0.78 -9.60
C TYR A 524 24.12 0.21 -10.11
N ARG A 525 25.16 0.06 -9.28
CA ARG A 525 26.43 -0.52 -9.72
C ARG A 525 26.28 -2.00 -10.04
N SER A 526 26.96 -2.43 -11.09
CA SER A 526 27.02 -3.85 -11.47
C SER A 526 27.94 -4.61 -10.52
N LYS A 527 27.49 -5.79 -10.07
CA LYS A 527 28.24 -6.64 -9.10
C LYS A 527 29.68 -6.97 -9.51
N GLN A 528 29.95 -7.12 -10.80
CA GLN A 528 31.30 -7.41 -11.29
C GLN A 528 32.31 -6.30 -10.95
N LYS A 529 31.85 -5.04 -10.83
CA LYS A 529 32.67 -3.90 -10.42
C LYS A 529 32.70 -3.70 -8.90
N GLU A 530 31.66 -4.09 -8.16
CA GLU A 530 31.69 -4.07 -6.68
C GLU A 530 32.80 -4.96 -6.12
N LEU A 531 32.99 -6.16 -6.70
CA LEU A 531 34.06 -7.09 -6.32
C LEU A 531 35.48 -6.58 -6.67
N MET A 532 35.62 -5.78 -7.72
CA MET A 532 36.90 -5.16 -8.10
C MET A 532 37.23 -3.89 -7.31
N ALA A 533 36.24 -3.20 -6.74
CA ALA A 533 36.43 -2.02 -5.91
C ALA A 533 36.62 -2.36 -4.42
N ALA A 534 36.24 -3.56 -4.00
CA ALA A 534 36.37 -4.06 -2.62
C ALA A 534 37.63 -4.90 -2.38
N GLY A 535 38.42 -5.19 -3.43
CA GLY A 535 39.76 -5.78 -3.35
C GLY A 535 40.80 -4.75 -3.77
#